data_AF-A0A1N7PTA3-F1
#
_entry.id   AF-A0A1N7PTA3-F1
#
_cell.length_a   1.000
_cell.length_b   1.000
_cell.length_c   1.000
_cell.angle_alpha   90.00
_cell.angle_beta   90.00
_cell.angle_gamma   90.00
#
_symmetry.space_group_name_H-M   'P 1'
#
loop_
_entity.id
_entity.type
_entity.pdbx_description
1 polymer ?
#
loop_
_entity_poly.entity_id
_entity_poly.type
_entity_poly.pdbx_seq_one_letter_code
_entity_poly.pdbx_strand_id
1 'polypeptide(L)'
;MSDASDCMNQYKIFEEGFNIESMSYEDFFFVLTDYIEDCLIHERTCLCISSRVKSIVASYIDIIRDHLSQKTGPDLLDQLCIENMKNREGANFEESEQVLLKIIQYALFSRERSSLTKDGADFMLGFVFADIGLLGHEYCRSFRLYLEQHTRMHKFKVD
;
A
#
# COMPACT_ATOMS: atom_id res chain seq x y z
N MET A 1 17.80 4.50 17.54
CA MET A 1 17.25 5.15 16.34
C MET A 1 15.74 4.92 16.37
N SER A 2 14.92 5.90 16.00
CA SER A 2 13.45 5.70 16.00
C SER A 2 13.04 4.83 14.81
N ASP A 3 11.97 4.04 14.96
CA ASP A 3 11.49 3.12 13.92
C ASP A 3 11.21 3.83 12.58
N ALA A 4 10.72 5.07 12.64
CA ALA A 4 10.52 5.92 11.46
C ALA A 4 11.83 6.25 10.71
N SER A 5 12.96 6.39 11.42
CA SER A 5 14.27 6.63 10.81
C SER A 5 14.76 5.41 10.03
N ASP A 6 14.42 4.20 10.48
CA ASP A 6 14.85 2.95 9.83
C ASP A 6 14.02 2.64 8.59
N CYS A 7 12.72 2.92 8.61
CA CYS A 7 11.87 2.80 7.42
C CYS A 7 12.26 3.78 6.31
N MET A 8 12.60 5.02 6.65
CA MET A 8 13.10 5.97 5.66
C MET A 8 14.47 5.56 5.10
N ASN A 9 15.30 4.88 5.88
CA ASN A 9 16.54 4.29 5.35
C ASN A 9 16.25 3.18 4.35
N GLN A 10 15.24 2.32 4.59
CA GLN A 10 14.83 1.30 3.59
C GLN A 10 14.31 1.95 2.31
N TYR A 11 13.51 3.02 2.42
CA TYR A 11 13.04 3.76 1.25
C TYR A 11 14.21 4.34 0.43
N LYS A 12 15.20 4.95 1.08
CA LYS A 12 16.39 5.49 0.38
C LYS A 12 17.20 4.41 -0.36
N ILE A 13 17.43 3.26 0.28
CA ILE A 13 18.10 2.12 -0.36
C ILE A 13 17.34 1.69 -1.62
N PHE A 14 16.00 1.69 -1.56
CA PHE A 14 15.17 1.37 -2.70
C PHE A 14 15.27 2.44 -3.80
N GLU A 15 15.12 3.71 -3.45
CA GLU A 15 15.18 4.84 -4.39
C GLU A 15 16.52 4.92 -5.13
N GLU A 16 17.63 4.56 -4.49
CA GLU A 16 18.96 4.49 -5.14
C GLU A 16 19.04 3.43 -6.25
N GLY A 17 18.22 2.37 -6.18
CA GLY A 17 18.21 1.28 -7.16
C GLY A 17 17.16 1.38 -8.26
N PHE A 18 16.22 2.33 -8.16
CA PHE A 18 15.05 2.41 -9.04
C PHE A 18 14.73 3.85 -9.43
N ASN A 19 14.46 4.07 -10.72
CA ASN A 19 13.92 5.33 -11.25
C ASN A 19 12.41 5.44 -10.97
N ILE A 20 12.06 5.65 -9.71
CA ILE A 20 10.68 5.73 -9.22
C ILE A 20 9.91 6.94 -9.78
N GLU A 21 10.61 8.02 -10.17
CA GLU A 21 9.99 9.19 -10.80
C GLU A 21 9.30 8.84 -12.13
N SER A 22 9.81 7.82 -12.82
CA SER A 22 9.25 7.31 -14.08
C SER A 22 8.09 6.32 -13.90
N MET A 23 7.80 5.92 -12.65
CA MET A 23 6.77 4.94 -12.35
C MET A 23 5.37 5.56 -12.46
N SER A 24 4.51 4.90 -13.23
CA SER A 24 3.13 5.32 -13.37
C SER A 24 2.33 5.01 -12.10
N TYR A 25 1.28 5.80 -11.86
CA TYR A 25 0.31 5.55 -10.79
C TYR A 25 -0.27 4.12 -10.88
N GLU A 26 -0.60 3.68 -12.09
CA GLU A 26 -1.14 2.34 -12.34
C GLU A 26 -0.14 1.24 -11.94
N ASP A 27 1.12 1.35 -12.35
CA ASP A 27 2.14 0.36 -11.98
C ASP A 27 2.33 0.30 -10.47
N PHE A 28 2.30 1.45 -9.78
CA PHE A 28 2.45 1.50 -8.33
C PHE A 28 1.30 0.77 -7.63
N PHE A 29 0.07 1.02 -8.07
CA PHE A 29 -1.11 0.37 -7.54
C PHE A 29 -1.12 -1.14 -7.80
N PHE A 30 -0.65 -1.60 -8.95
CA PHE A 30 -0.46 -3.04 -9.19
C PHE A 30 0.52 -3.66 -8.19
N VAL A 31 1.71 -3.06 -8.03
CA VAL A 31 2.72 -3.60 -7.11
C VAL A 31 2.22 -3.58 -5.66
N LEU A 32 1.54 -2.52 -5.26
CA LEU A 32 0.98 -2.38 -3.92
C LEU A 32 -0.14 -3.39 -3.64
N THR A 33 -1.04 -3.61 -4.61
CA THR A 33 -2.11 -4.62 -4.46
C THR A 33 -1.56 -6.04 -4.42
N ASP A 34 -0.57 -6.35 -5.26
CA ASP A 34 0.11 -7.66 -5.26
C ASP A 34 0.84 -7.89 -3.93
N TYR A 35 1.51 -6.86 -3.37
CA TYR A 35 2.11 -6.94 -2.04
C TYR A 35 1.07 -7.26 -0.96
N ILE A 36 -0.03 -6.50 -0.91
CA ILE A 36 -1.09 -6.70 0.10
C ILE A 36 -1.68 -8.11 -0.01
N GLU A 37 -1.93 -8.59 -1.23
CA GLU A 37 -2.47 -9.93 -1.45
C GLU A 37 -1.48 -11.03 -1.01
N ASP A 38 -0.25 -10.99 -1.50
CA ASP A 38 0.77 -11.99 -1.19
C ASP A 38 1.15 -12.00 0.29
N CYS A 39 1.32 -10.82 0.88
CA CYS A 39 1.88 -10.68 2.22
C CYS A 39 0.85 -10.76 3.33
N LEU A 40 -0.38 -10.28 3.13
CA LEU A 40 -1.41 -10.23 4.18
C LEU A 40 -2.51 -11.27 3.98
N ILE A 41 -2.94 -11.52 2.73
CA ILE A 41 -3.99 -12.51 2.46
C ILE A 41 -3.39 -13.92 2.44
N HIS A 42 -2.29 -14.12 1.70
CA HIS A 42 -1.61 -15.41 1.55
C HIS A 42 -0.54 -15.70 2.62
N GLU A 43 -0.47 -14.89 3.68
CA GLU A 43 0.36 -15.12 4.88
C GLU A 43 1.87 -15.27 4.62
N ARG A 44 2.43 -14.59 3.61
CA ARG A 44 3.90 -14.56 3.45
C ARG A 44 4.61 -13.69 4.50
N THR A 45 3.87 -12.96 5.34
CA THR A 45 4.41 -12.17 6.46
C THR A 45 3.99 -12.70 7.81
N CYS A 46 4.71 -12.29 8.86
CA CYS A 46 4.41 -12.66 10.25
C CYS A 46 3.22 -11.89 10.86
N LEU A 47 2.56 -11.01 10.10
CA LEU A 47 1.43 -10.23 10.61
C LEU A 47 0.17 -11.13 10.64
N CYS A 48 -0.12 -11.72 11.79
CA CYS A 48 -1.35 -12.49 11.99
C CYS A 48 -2.55 -11.54 12.02
N ILE A 49 -3.45 -11.66 11.04
CA ILE A 49 -4.69 -10.90 10.95
C ILE A 49 -5.89 -11.84 10.87
N SER A 50 -7.03 -11.43 11.41
CA SER A 50 -8.23 -12.24 11.41
C SER A 50 -8.78 -12.46 10.00
N SER A 51 -9.50 -13.57 9.80
CA SER A 51 -10.20 -13.86 8.53
C SER A 51 -11.15 -12.75 8.11
N ARG A 52 -11.71 -12.01 9.09
CA ARG A 52 -12.57 -10.85 8.84
C ARG A 52 -11.77 -9.71 8.19
N VAL A 53 -10.60 -9.37 8.72
CA VAL A 53 -9.71 -8.36 8.14
C VAL A 53 -9.27 -8.79 6.74
N LYS A 54 -8.88 -10.04 6.54
CA LYS A 54 -8.53 -10.58 5.22
C LYS A 54 -9.66 -10.38 4.20
N SER A 55 -10.90 -10.67 4.58
CA SER A 55 -12.07 -10.49 3.71
C SER A 55 -12.28 -9.02 3.33
N ILE A 56 -12.06 -8.08 4.25
CA ILE A 56 -12.17 -6.64 3.98
C ILE A 56 -11.06 -6.20 3.02
N VAL A 57 -9.82 -6.63 3.28
CA VAL A 57 -8.66 -6.30 2.45
C VAL A 57 -8.80 -6.89 1.03
N ALA A 58 -9.30 -8.12 0.91
CA ALA A 58 -9.59 -8.73 -0.39
C ALA A 58 -10.61 -7.89 -1.18
N SER A 59 -11.69 -7.47 -0.52
CA SER A 59 -12.70 -6.61 -1.15
C SER A 59 -12.09 -5.29 -1.66
N TYR A 60 -11.14 -4.71 -0.93
CA TYR A 60 -10.46 -3.49 -1.37
C TYR A 60 -9.59 -3.71 -2.60
N ILE A 61 -8.85 -4.82 -2.64
CA ILE A 61 -8.05 -5.19 -3.81
C ILE A 61 -8.94 -5.35 -5.04
N ASP A 62 -10.09 -6.03 -4.90
CA ASP A 62 -11.03 -6.22 -6.02
C ASP A 62 -11.55 -4.89 -6.57
N ILE A 63 -11.92 -3.95 -5.69
CA ILE A 63 -12.37 -2.60 -6.08
C ILE A 63 -11.28 -1.87 -6.89
N ILE A 64 -10.04 -1.91 -6.40
CA ILE A 64 -8.90 -1.28 -7.08
C ILE A 64 -8.63 -1.95 -8.43
N ARG A 65 -8.66 -3.28 -8.50
CA ARG A 65 -8.49 -4.01 -9.77
C ARG A 65 -9.55 -3.65 -10.80
N ASP A 66 -10.81 -3.52 -10.38
CA ASP A 66 -11.89 -3.08 -11.25
C ASP A 66 -11.70 -1.63 -11.71
N HIS A 67 -11.18 -0.76 -10.85
CA HIS A 67 -10.87 0.62 -11.21
C HIS A 67 -9.72 0.71 -12.23
N LEU A 68 -8.62 -0.01 -12.00
CA LEU A 68 -7.49 -0.10 -12.93
C LEU A 68 -7.92 -0.70 -14.27
N SER A 69 -8.92 -1.61 -14.26
CA SER A 69 -9.52 -2.19 -15.45
C SER A 69 -10.59 -1.30 -16.12
N GLN A 70 -10.77 -0.06 -15.65
CA GLN A 70 -11.76 0.92 -16.12
C GLN A 70 -13.23 0.43 -16.04
N LYS A 71 -13.52 -0.54 -15.17
CA LYS A 71 -14.88 -1.04 -14.94
C LYS A 71 -15.66 -0.19 -13.93
N THR A 72 -14.95 0.58 -13.10
CA THR A 72 -15.51 1.46 -12.08
C THR A 72 -14.96 2.88 -12.20
N GLY A 73 -15.86 3.86 -12.15
CA GLY A 73 -15.51 5.28 -12.25
C GLY A 73 -14.80 5.81 -10.99
N PRO A 74 -14.07 6.93 -11.09
CA PRO A 74 -13.30 7.51 -9.97
C PRO A 74 -14.18 7.93 -8.79
N ASP A 75 -15.44 8.33 -9.03
CA ASP A 75 -16.38 8.78 -7.99
C ASP A 75 -16.75 7.66 -6.99
N LEU A 76 -16.62 6.39 -7.39
CA LEU A 76 -16.90 5.24 -6.54
C LEU A 76 -15.80 5.02 -5.49
N LEU A 77 -14.53 5.29 -5.84
CA LEU A 77 -13.41 5.19 -4.89
C LEU A 77 -13.54 6.19 -3.74
N ASP A 78 -14.04 7.39 -4.04
CA ASP A 78 -14.27 8.45 -3.05
C ASP A 78 -15.38 8.08 -2.05
N GLN A 79 -16.50 7.55 -2.55
CA GLN A 79 -17.58 7.06 -1.68
C GLN A 79 -17.09 5.94 -0.78
N LEU A 80 -16.33 4.98 -1.34
CA LEU A 80 -15.81 3.85 -0.59
C LEU A 80 -14.76 4.27 0.44
N CYS A 81 -13.95 5.28 0.17
CA CYS A 81 -13.02 5.84 1.15
C CYS A 81 -13.77 6.40 2.37
N ILE A 82 -14.87 7.12 2.15
CA ILE A 82 -15.66 7.74 3.24
C ILE A 82 -16.46 6.70 4.01
N GLU A 83 -17.11 5.75 3.31
CA GLU A 83 -17.94 4.72 3.93
C GLU A 83 -17.12 3.72 4.77
N ASN A 84 -15.93 3.35 4.30
CA ASN A 84 -15.06 2.43 5.03
C ASN A 84 -14.50 3.02 6.32
N MET A 85 -14.25 4.34 6.39
CA MET A 85 -13.84 4.99 7.64
C MET A 85 -14.96 4.90 8.69
N LYS A 86 -16.20 5.20 8.31
CA LYS A 86 -17.36 5.19 9.22
C LYS A 86 -17.72 3.80 9.74
N ASN A 87 -17.60 2.76 8.90
CA ASN A 87 -17.97 1.40 9.27
C ASN A 87 -16.96 0.73 10.25
N ARG A 88 -15.76 1.28 10.40
CA ARG A 88 -14.71 0.75 11.28
C ARG A 88 -14.76 1.30 12.69
N GLU A 89 -15.14 2.56 12.86
CA GLU A 89 -15.30 3.19 14.18
C GLU A 89 -16.33 2.47 15.06
N GLY A 90 -17.26 1.71 14.46
CA GLY A 90 -18.24 0.87 15.17
C GLY A 90 -17.88 -0.61 15.30
N ALA A 91 -16.70 -1.05 14.85
CA ALA A 91 -16.32 -2.46 14.81
C ALA A 91 -15.25 -2.81 15.86
N ASN A 92 -15.46 -3.90 16.60
CA ASN A 92 -14.49 -4.44 17.57
C ASN A 92 -13.34 -5.17 16.85
N PHE A 93 -12.39 -4.42 16.28
CA PHE A 93 -11.12 -4.95 15.77
C PHE A 93 -10.00 -4.77 16.80
N GLU A 94 -8.96 -5.60 16.74
CA GLU A 94 -7.73 -5.37 17.51
C GLU A 94 -7.06 -4.06 17.05
N GLU A 95 -6.31 -3.40 17.94
CA GLU A 95 -5.66 -2.11 17.64
C GLU A 95 -4.73 -2.20 16.42
N SER A 96 -3.92 -3.26 16.33
CA SER A 96 -3.04 -3.55 15.20
C SER A 96 -3.81 -3.73 13.89
N GLU A 97 -4.96 -4.40 13.93
CA GLU A 97 -5.84 -4.58 12.77
C GLU A 97 -6.45 -3.26 12.32
N GLN A 98 -6.86 -2.39 13.27
CA GLN A 98 -7.37 -1.05 12.94
C GLN A 98 -6.30 -0.19 12.27
N VAL A 99 -5.08 -0.21 12.78
CA VAL A 99 -3.94 0.50 12.21
C VAL A 99 -3.64 -0.02 10.81
N LEU A 100 -3.52 -1.33 10.63
CA LEU A 100 -3.29 -1.95 9.31
C LEU A 100 -4.39 -1.56 8.30
N LEU A 101 -5.64 -1.74 8.71
CA LEU A 101 -6.79 -1.43 7.88
C LEU A 101 -6.77 0.05 7.46
N LYS A 102 -6.43 0.95 8.38
CA LYS A 102 -6.28 2.38 8.10
C LYS A 102 -5.17 2.62 7.08
N ILE A 103 -3.98 2.05 7.28
CA ILE A 103 -2.84 2.16 6.35
C ILE A 103 -3.24 1.71 4.94
N ILE A 104 -3.79 0.50 4.80
CA ILE A 104 -4.21 -0.06 3.51
C ILE A 104 -5.25 0.86 2.85
N GLN A 105 -6.21 1.35 3.62
CA GLN A 105 -7.23 2.23 3.09
C GLN A 105 -6.64 3.56 2.60
N TYR A 106 -5.73 4.18 3.37
CA TYR A 106 -5.06 5.41 2.97
C TYR A 106 -4.18 5.19 1.73
N ALA A 107 -3.46 4.07 1.67
CA ALA A 107 -2.59 3.73 0.55
C ALA A 107 -3.39 3.47 -0.73
N LEU A 108 -4.55 2.81 -0.63
CA LEU A 108 -5.37 2.44 -1.79
C LEU A 108 -6.42 3.50 -2.20
N PHE A 109 -6.95 4.30 -1.27
CA PHE A 109 -8.13 5.14 -1.54
C PHE A 109 -7.96 6.64 -1.19
N SER A 110 -6.80 7.09 -0.67
CA SER A 110 -6.65 8.51 -0.32
C SER A 110 -6.54 9.39 -1.55
N ARG A 111 -7.57 10.22 -1.77
CA ARG A 111 -7.64 11.08 -2.94
C ARG A 111 -6.57 12.18 -2.96
N GLU A 112 -6.16 12.74 -1.82
CA GLU A 112 -5.09 13.74 -1.76
C GLU A 112 -3.75 13.19 -2.27
N ARG A 113 -3.43 11.93 -1.94
CA ARG A 113 -2.26 11.22 -2.49
C ARG A 113 -2.46 10.79 -3.95
N SER A 114 -3.68 10.42 -4.35
CA SER A 114 -3.99 10.10 -5.76
C SER A 114 -4.12 11.34 -6.67
N SER A 115 -4.37 12.52 -6.11
CA SER A 115 -4.55 13.79 -6.82
C SER A 115 -3.24 14.45 -7.21
N LEU A 116 -2.10 13.89 -6.75
CA LEU A 116 -0.74 14.12 -7.22
C LEU A 116 -0.50 13.54 -8.63
N THR A 117 -1.49 13.71 -9.50
CA THR A 117 -1.48 13.50 -10.95
C THR A 117 -0.40 14.32 -11.69
N LYS A 118 0.56 14.92 -10.98
CA LYS A 118 1.63 15.76 -11.52
C LYS A 118 3.04 15.44 -11.00
N ASP A 119 3.18 14.76 -9.86
CA ASP A 119 4.48 14.49 -9.22
C ASP A 119 4.61 12.98 -8.93
N GLY A 120 4.81 12.16 -9.98
CA GLY A 120 5.30 10.77 -9.93
C GLY A 120 4.64 9.76 -8.96
N ALA A 121 5.13 8.52 -8.95
CA ALA A 121 4.77 7.54 -7.91
C ALA A 121 5.71 7.62 -6.68
N ASP A 122 6.79 8.37 -6.80
CA ASP A 122 7.85 8.57 -5.80
C ASP A 122 7.28 9.12 -4.48
N PHE A 123 6.45 10.16 -4.56
CA PHE A 123 5.88 10.78 -3.36
C PHE A 123 4.93 9.85 -2.61
N MET A 124 4.11 9.07 -3.33
CA MET A 124 3.22 8.08 -2.71
C MET A 124 3.98 6.92 -2.10
N LEU A 125 5.04 6.44 -2.76
CA LEU A 125 5.80 5.31 -2.30
C LEU A 125 6.50 5.61 -0.97
N GLY A 126 7.13 6.79 -0.84
CA GLY A 126 7.74 7.22 0.42
C GLY A 126 6.76 7.26 1.59
N PHE A 127 5.51 7.71 1.34
CA PHE A 127 4.48 7.65 2.37
C PHE A 127 4.04 6.25 2.74
N VAL A 128 3.93 5.34 1.76
CA VAL A 128 3.58 3.94 2.06
C VAL A 128 4.68 3.29 2.91
N PHE A 129 5.96 3.59 2.64
CA PHE A 129 7.05 3.16 3.53
C PHE A 129 6.90 3.71 4.95
N ALA A 130 6.55 5.00 5.10
CA ALA A 130 6.32 5.60 6.42
C ALA A 130 5.13 4.96 7.15
N ASP A 131 4.02 4.71 6.43
CA ASP A 131 2.80 4.11 6.98
C ASP A 131 3.04 2.65 7.39
N ILE A 132 3.72 1.85 6.56
CA ILE A 132 4.12 0.47 6.91
C ILE A 132 5.04 0.47 8.12
N GLY A 133 5.86 1.50 8.31
CA GLY A 133 6.71 1.64 9.49
C GLY A 133 5.97 1.75 10.81
N LEU A 134 4.70 2.17 10.79
CA LEU A 134 3.84 2.16 11.97
C LEU A 134 3.50 0.74 12.45
N LEU A 135 3.70 -0.28 11.61
CA LEU A 135 3.51 -1.69 11.97
C LEU A 135 4.77 -2.32 12.57
N GLY A 136 5.95 -1.73 12.33
CA GLY A 136 7.25 -2.23 12.78
C GLY A 136 8.34 -2.19 11.71
N HIS A 137 9.60 -2.07 12.13
CA HIS A 137 10.77 -1.90 11.25
C HIS A 137 10.98 -3.07 10.26
N GLU A 138 10.66 -4.29 10.68
CA GLU A 138 10.80 -5.51 9.88
C GLU A 138 9.87 -5.52 8.66
N TYR A 139 8.73 -4.84 8.75
CA TYR A 139 7.76 -4.74 7.66
C TYR A 139 8.25 -3.80 6.56
N CYS A 140 8.96 -2.72 6.89
CA CYS A 140 9.58 -1.84 5.89
C CYS A 140 10.66 -2.55 5.08
N ARG A 141 11.49 -3.37 5.73
CA ARG A 141 12.48 -4.19 5.02
C ARG A 141 11.79 -5.23 4.13
N SER A 142 10.76 -5.89 4.64
CA SER A 142 10.00 -6.90 3.88
C SER A 142 9.33 -6.28 2.66
N PHE A 143 8.73 -5.10 2.82
CA PHE A 143 8.15 -4.33 1.72
C PHE A 143 9.20 -3.96 0.67
N ARG A 144 10.34 -3.40 1.07
CA ARG A 144 11.46 -3.11 0.13
C ARG A 144 11.85 -4.35 -0.67
N LEU A 145 12.15 -5.46 0.02
CA LEU A 145 12.60 -6.69 -0.65
C LEU A 145 11.54 -7.24 -1.61
N TYR A 146 10.26 -7.08 -1.29
CA TYR A 146 9.17 -7.42 -2.20
C TYR A 146 9.19 -6.56 -3.46
N LEU A 147 9.28 -5.23 -3.31
CA LEU A 147 9.36 -4.31 -4.44
C LEU A 147 10.56 -4.63 -5.35
N GLU A 148 11.74 -4.87 -4.76
CA GLU A 148 12.97 -5.16 -5.50
C GLU A 148 12.87 -6.42 -6.38
N GLN A 149 12.02 -7.37 -6.00
CA GLN A 149 11.82 -8.64 -6.69
C GLN A 149 10.57 -8.66 -7.57
N HIS A 150 9.72 -7.63 -7.48
CA HIS A 150 8.46 -7.60 -8.19
C HIS A 150 8.68 -7.41 -9.70
N THR A 151 8.04 -8.26 -10.51
CA THR A 151 8.30 -8.30 -11.97
C THR A 151 8.04 -6.97 -12.68
N ARG A 152 7.02 -6.22 -12.26
CA ARG A 152 6.74 -4.87 -12.79
C ARG A 152 7.82 -3.84 -12.47
N MET A 153 8.61 -4.05 -11.42
CA MET A 153 9.66 -3.12 -10.99
C MET A 153 10.91 -3.22 -11.86
N HIS A 154 11.13 -4.33 -12.56
CA HIS A 154 12.33 -4.53 -13.39
C HIS A 154 12.54 -3.44 -14.44
N LYS A 155 11.47 -2.88 -15.01
CA LYS A 155 11.56 -1.84 -16.05
C LYS A 155 11.98 -0.46 -15.50
N PHE A 156 12.01 -0.31 -14.18
CA PHE A 156 12.42 0.92 -13.50
C PHE A 156 13.78 0.81 -12.83
N LYS A 157 14.45 -0.35 -12.91
CA LYS A 157 15.74 -0.56 -12.27
C LYS A 157 16.80 0.34 -12.92
N VAL A 158 17.65 0.96 -12.10
CA VAL A 158 18.81 1.73 -12.57
C VAL A 158 19.96 0.75 -12.84
N ASP A 159 20.60 0.89 -14.00
CA ASP A 159 21.76 0.08 -14.43
C ASP A 159 23.05 0.42 -13.66
#